data_AF-A0A0P1FJ57-F1
#
_entry.id   AF-A0A0P1FJ57-F1
#
_cell.length_a   1.000
_cell.length_b   1.000
_cell.length_c   1.000
_cell.angle_alpha   90.00
_cell.angle_beta   90.00
_cell.angle_gamma   90.00
#
_symmetry.space_group_name_H-M   'P 1'
#
loop_
_entity.id
_entity.type
_entity.pdbx_description
1 polymer ?
#
loop_
_entity_poly.entity_id
_entity_poly.type
_entity_poly.pdbx_seq_one_letter_code
_entity_poly.pdbx_strand_id
1 'polypeptide(L)'
;MSIETPIEKACRCWGDDMPDWIDGLARACMDSSQNKVAKEMGYSAALVSNVLAHRYPGDMERVEAVYRGVFEKAVVDCPALGELGMDVCRNWRRKAKRLNPANSQNVMMFRACRSCPLNQEEKP
;
A
#
# COMPACT_ATOMS: atom_id res chain seq x y z
N MET A 1 30.83 11.66 -3.90
CA MET A 1 29.54 11.93 -4.57
C MET A 1 28.47 11.37 -3.65
N SER A 2 27.86 12.20 -2.81
CA SER A 2 26.80 11.74 -1.92
C SER A 2 25.57 11.43 -2.78
N ILE A 3 25.10 10.19 -2.72
CA ILE A 3 23.87 9.78 -3.40
C ILE A 3 22.73 10.39 -2.58
N GLU A 4 22.10 11.44 -3.09
CA GLU A 4 20.90 12.03 -2.48
C GLU A 4 19.81 10.96 -2.38
N THR A 5 19.29 10.75 -1.18
CA THR A 5 18.22 9.79 -0.93
C THR A 5 16.87 10.30 -1.46
N PRO A 6 15.90 9.42 -1.74
CA PRO A 6 14.56 9.84 -2.16
C PRO A 6 13.89 10.84 -1.22
N ILE A 7 14.07 10.69 0.10
CA ILE A 7 13.49 11.61 1.08
C ILE A 7 14.19 12.97 1.09
N GLU A 8 15.54 13.01 1.02
CA GLU A 8 16.29 14.28 0.93
C GLU A 8 15.90 15.05 -0.33
N LYS A 9 15.75 14.34 -1.46
CA LYS A 9 15.27 14.91 -2.72
C LYS A 9 13.86 15.49 -2.59
N ALA A 10 12.93 14.74 -1.98
CA ALA A 10 11.56 15.19 -1.77
C ALA A 10 11.52 16.44 -0.88
N CYS A 11 12.19 16.43 0.26
CA CYS A 11 12.29 17.59 1.15
C CYS A 11 12.86 18.83 0.44
N ARG A 12 13.94 18.67 -0.36
CA ARG A 12 14.55 19.79 -1.10
C ARG A 12 13.62 20.37 -2.17
N CYS A 13 12.80 19.53 -2.82
CA CYS A 13 11.94 19.94 -3.93
C CYS A 13 10.55 20.44 -3.50
N TRP A 14 10.00 19.89 -2.42
CA TRP A 14 8.68 20.24 -1.92
C TRP A 14 8.71 21.26 -0.78
N GLY A 15 9.77 21.29 0.04
CA GLY A 15 9.87 22.20 1.17
C GLY A 15 8.73 22.00 2.18
N ASP A 16 8.17 23.11 2.67
CA ASP A 16 7.10 23.11 3.68
C ASP A 16 5.74 22.65 3.13
N ASP A 17 5.54 22.68 1.80
CA ASP A 17 4.29 22.30 1.13
C ASP A 17 4.20 20.80 0.77
N MET A 18 5.06 19.96 1.36
CA MET A 18 5.14 18.53 1.04
C MET A 18 3.89 17.77 1.53
N PRO A 19 3.13 17.12 0.63
CA PRO A 19 2.02 16.25 1.02
C PRO A 19 2.51 15.01 1.79
N ASP A 20 1.66 14.50 2.69
CA ASP A 20 1.90 13.29 3.48
C ASP A 20 2.23 12.07 2.61
N TRP A 21 1.48 11.90 1.51
CA TRP A 21 1.66 10.78 0.60
C TRP A 21 2.97 10.84 -0.19
N ILE A 22 3.55 12.03 -0.39
CA ILE A 22 4.87 12.21 -1.02
C ILE A 22 5.98 11.77 -0.08
N ASP A 23 5.91 12.13 1.21
CA ASP A 23 6.83 11.63 2.25
C ASP A 23 6.76 10.09 2.32
N GLY A 24 5.55 9.55 2.37
CA GLY A 24 5.34 8.10 2.38
C GLY A 24 5.85 7.40 1.12
N LEU A 25 5.66 7.98 -0.07
CA LEU A 25 6.22 7.49 -1.33
C LEU A 25 7.75 7.49 -1.32
N ALA A 26 8.38 8.54 -0.79
CA ALA A 26 9.83 8.65 -0.66
C ALA A 26 10.40 7.59 0.29
N ARG A 27 9.74 7.37 1.44
CA ARG A 27 10.10 6.30 2.40
C ARG A 27 9.95 4.91 1.80
N ALA A 28 8.85 4.64 1.08
CA ALA A 28 8.66 3.37 0.39
C ALA A 28 9.79 3.09 -0.64
N CYS A 29 10.28 4.14 -1.30
CA CYS A 29 11.42 4.05 -2.21
C CYS A 29 12.74 3.78 -1.49
N MET A 30 12.92 4.27 -0.25
CA MET A 30 14.09 4.00 0.59
C MET A 30 14.11 2.57 1.14
N ASP A 31 12.97 2.08 1.62
CA ASP A 31 12.84 0.73 2.19
C ASP A 31 13.03 -0.37 1.15
N SER A 32 12.80 -0.05 -0.12
CA SER A 32 12.89 -1.01 -1.24
C SER A 32 13.74 -0.47 -2.39
N SER A 33 13.12 -0.04 -3.48
CA SER A 33 13.72 0.76 -4.53
C SER A 33 12.64 1.45 -5.36
N GLN A 34 12.96 2.61 -5.94
CA GLN A 34 12.06 3.36 -6.82
C GLN A 34 11.50 2.51 -7.96
N ASN A 35 12.28 1.57 -8.50
CA ASN A 35 11.84 0.67 -9.57
C ASN A 35 10.77 -0.33 -9.09
N LYS A 36 10.90 -0.85 -7.86
CA LYS A 36 9.90 -1.77 -7.28
C LYS A 36 8.61 -1.02 -6.98
N VAL A 37 8.71 0.12 -6.29
CA VAL A 37 7.57 1.00 -5.98
C VAL A 37 6.81 1.39 -7.23
N ALA A 38 7.51 1.87 -8.27
CA ALA A 38 6.88 2.24 -9.52
C ALA A 38 6.13 1.05 -10.17
N LYS A 39 6.75 -0.13 -10.17
CA LYS A 39 6.11 -1.35 -10.68
C LYS A 39 4.85 -1.72 -9.90
N GLU A 40 4.86 -1.60 -8.57
CA GLU A 40 3.70 -1.86 -7.72
C GLU A 40 2.54 -0.88 -7.98
N MET A 41 2.86 0.38 -8.29
CA MET A 41 1.88 1.40 -8.70
C MET A 41 1.44 1.28 -10.17
N GLY A 42 2.06 0.40 -10.97
CA GLY A 42 1.82 0.35 -12.41
C GLY A 42 2.35 1.56 -13.20
N TYR A 43 3.35 2.26 -12.65
CA TYR A 43 3.98 3.43 -13.26
C TYR A 43 5.45 3.19 -13.63
N SER A 44 6.02 4.14 -14.38
CA SER A 44 7.46 4.14 -14.67
C SER A 44 8.26 4.73 -13.52
N ALA A 45 9.50 4.27 -13.35
CA ALA A 45 10.40 4.85 -12.36
C ALA A 45 10.68 6.34 -12.60
N ALA A 46 10.67 6.77 -13.88
CA ALA A 46 10.81 8.18 -14.25
C ALA A 46 9.63 9.03 -13.74
N LEU A 47 8.40 8.51 -13.80
CA LEU A 47 7.22 9.19 -13.25
C LEU A 47 7.39 9.39 -11.75
N VAL A 48 7.70 8.34 -11.00
CA VAL A 48 7.93 8.42 -9.54
C VAL A 48 9.05 9.43 -9.22
N SER A 49 10.15 9.41 -9.97
CA SER A 49 11.25 10.37 -9.80
C SER A 49 10.82 11.82 -10.04
N ASN A 50 9.93 12.07 -11.00
CA ASN A 50 9.41 13.41 -11.30
C ASN A 50 8.41 13.89 -10.26
N VAL A 51 7.60 12.98 -9.72
CA VAL A 51 6.68 13.25 -8.59
C VAL A 51 7.48 13.64 -7.35
N LEU A 52 8.50 12.86 -6.98
CA LEU A 52 9.40 13.19 -5.86
C LEU A 52 10.18 14.50 -6.08
N ALA A 53 10.46 14.86 -7.34
CA ALA A 53 11.13 16.10 -7.68
C ALA A 53 10.19 17.32 -7.79
N HIS A 54 8.90 17.18 -7.50
CA HIS A 54 7.87 18.21 -7.70
C HIS A 54 7.85 18.78 -9.13
N ARG A 55 8.09 17.94 -10.14
CA ARG A 55 8.18 18.33 -11.56
C ARG A 55 7.26 17.53 -12.47
N TYR A 56 6.38 16.70 -11.90
CA TYR A 56 5.43 15.94 -12.70
C TYR A 56 4.25 16.83 -13.12
N PRO A 57 4.05 17.11 -14.43
CA PRO A 57 3.01 18.03 -14.89
C PRO A 57 1.66 17.34 -15.09
N GLY A 58 1.58 16.03 -14.81
CA GLY A 58 0.37 15.23 -14.99
C GLY A 58 -0.58 15.31 -13.80
N ASP A 59 -1.54 14.40 -13.81
CA ASP A 59 -2.58 14.30 -12.79
C ASP A 59 -2.01 13.76 -11.46
N MET A 60 -1.68 14.67 -10.54
CA MET A 60 -1.14 14.34 -9.21
C MET A 60 -2.18 13.65 -8.32
N GLU A 61 -3.47 14.00 -8.44
CA GLU A 61 -4.56 13.36 -7.67
C GLU A 61 -4.68 11.88 -8.04
N ARG A 62 -4.55 11.56 -9.34
CA ARG A 62 -4.53 10.16 -9.78
C ARG A 62 -3.33 9.39 -9.24
N VAL A 63 -2.14 10.01 -9.21
CA VAL A 63 -0.93 9.37 -8.67
C VAL A 63 -1.09 9.13 -7.17
N GLU A 64 -1.61 10.12 -6.45
CA GLU A 64 -1.94 10.00 -5.03
C GLU A 64 -2.94 8.87 -4.78
N ALA A 65 -4.06 8.84 -5.50
CA ALA A 65 -5.08 7.80 -5.34
C ALA A 65 -4.51 6.38 -5.57
N VAL A 66 -3.62 6.22 -6.55
CA VAL A 66 -2.90 4.96 -6.79
C VAL A 66 -1.93 4.66 -5.64
N TYR A 67 -1.14 5.64 -5.21
CA TYR A 67 -0.22 5.47 -4.08
C TYR A 67 -0.99 5.03 -2.83
N ARG A 68 -2.06 5.74 -2.48
CA ARG A 68 -2.89 5.41 -1.32
C ARG A 68 -3.48 4.01 -1.46
N GLY A 69 -4.02 3.66 -2.63
CA GLY A 69 -4.55 2.32 -2.90
C GLY A 69 -3.52 1.18 -2.82
N VAL A 70 -2.23 1.46 -3.04
CA VAL A 70 -1.14 0.45 -3.04
C VAL A 70 -0.44 0.38 -1.68
N PHE A 71 -0.08 1.53 -1.12
CA PHE A 71 0.81 1.66 0.05
C PHE A 71 0.08 2.09 1.31
N GLU A 72 -0.89 3.00 1.21
CA GLU A 72 -1.79 3.31 2.33
C GLU A 72 -2.95 2.32 2.35
N LYS A 73 -2.59 1.08 2.64
CA LYS A 73 -3.56 0.03 2.98
C LYS A 73 -4.38 0.54 4.15
N ALA A 74 -5.64 0.89 3.89
CA ALA A 74 -6.66 1.05 4.92
C ALA A 74 -6.48 -0.09 5.93
N VAL A 75 -6.25 0.26 7.19
CA VAL A 75 -6.24 -0.73 8.25
C VAL A 75 -7.69 -1.12 8.54
N VAL A 76 -7.90 -2.40 8.83
CA VAL A 76 -9.19 -2.91 9.25
C VAL A 76 -9.05 -3.66 10.53
N ASP A 77 -10.05 -3.52 11.39
CA ASP A 77 -10.16 -4.35 12.58
C ASP A 77 -10.63 -5.75 12.19
N CYS A 78 -9.70 -6.69 12.20
CA CYS A 78 -10.00 -8.09 12.00
C CYS A 78 -10.45 -8.72 13.33
N PRO A 79 -11.62 -9.38 13.37
CA PRO A 79 -12.12 -9.99 14.61
C PRO A 79 -11.25 -11.13 15.16
N ALA A 80 -10.26 -11.63 14.39
CA ALA A 80 -9.35 -12.69 14.83
C ALA A 80 -7.89 -12.24 15.01
N LEU A 81 -7.46 -11.20 14.30
CA LEU A 81 -6.06 -10.77 14.24
C LEU A 81 -5.86 -9.33 14.74
N GLY A 82 -6.92 -8.62 15.11
CA GLY A 82 -6.87 -7.20 15.45
C GLY A 82 -6.67 -6.32 14.21
N GLU A 83 -6.09 -5.14 14.42
CA GLU A 83 -5.79 -4.22 13.33
C GLU A 83 -4.79 -4.84 12.34
N LEU A 84 -5.15 -4.86 11.05
CA LEU A 84 -4.26 -5.32 9.99
C LEU A 84 -4.51 -4.61 8.67
N GLY A 85 -3.48 -4.56 7.83
CA GLY A 85 -3.56 -3.97 6.50
C GLY A 85 -4.60 -4.67 5.61
N MET A 86 -5.37 -3.88 4.85
CA MET A 86 -6.42 -4.41 3.97
C MET A 86 -5.91 -5.43 2.95
N ASP A 87 -4.64 -5.38 2.54
CA ASP A 87 -4.03 -6.39 1.69
C ASP A 87 -3.91 -7.76 2.39
N VAL A 88 -3.51 -7.78 3.65
CA VAL A 88 -3.44 -8.97 4.50
C VAL A 88 -4.86 -9.50 4.73
N CYS A 89 -5.83 -8.61 4.98
CA CYS A 89 -7.25 -8.94 5.09
C CYS A 89 -7.74 -9.64 3.80
N ARG A 90 -7.48 -9.04 2.64
CA ARG A 90 -7.88 -9.56 1.33
C ARG A 90 -7.26 -10.93 1.04
N ASN A 91 -6.00 -11.13 1.42
CA ASN A 91 -5.32 -12.41 1.26
C ASN A 91 -6.00 -13.51 2.11
N TRP A 92 -6.28 -13.23 3.38
CA TRP A 92 -6.99 -14.15 4.27
C TRP A 92 -8.41 -14.45 3.79
N ARG A 93 -9.18 -13.43 3.39
CA ARG A 93 -10.54 -13.59 2.84
C ARG A 93 -10.55 -14.46 1.59
N ARG A 94 -9.56 -14.28 0.68
CA ARG A 94 -9.41 -15.12 -0.52
C ARG A 94 -9.12 -16.58 -0.15
N LYS A 95 -8.21 -16.83 0.79
CA LYS A 95 -7.90 -18.19 1.29
C LYS A 95 -9.11 -18.83 1.97
N ALA A 96 -9.92 -18.05 2.69
CA ALA A 96 -11.10 -18.51 3.40
C ALA A 96 -12.31 -18.86 2.52
N LYS A 97 -12.22 -18.71 1.18
CA LYS A 97 -13.29 -19.15 0.25
C LYS A 97 -13.55 -20.66 0.32
N ARG A 98 -12.52 -21.46 0.62
CA ARG A 98 -12.61 -22.91 0.83
C ARG A 98 -11.78 -23.29 2.04
N LEU A 99 -12.28 -24.22 2.84
CA LEU A 99 -11.54 -24.70 4.01
C LEU A 99 -10.30 -25.48 3.54
N ASN A 100 -9.12 -25.04 3.97
CA ASN A 100 -7.88 -25.79 3.85
C ASN A 100 -7.35 -26.13 5.26
N PRO A 101 -7.53 -27.37 5.74
CA PRO A 101 -7.17 -27.74 7.11
C PRO A 101 -5.68 -28.06 7.31
N ALA A 102 -4.82 -27.79 6.33
CA ALA A 102 -3.37 -28.07 6.43
C ALA A 102 -2.63 -27.25 7.50
N ASN A 103 -3.24 -26.17 8.02
CA ASN A 103 -2.67 -25.32 9.06
C ASN A 103 -3.78 -24.86 10.01
N SER A 104 -3.55 -24.91 11.32
CA SER A 104 -4.49 -24.44 12.36
C SER A 104 -4.91 -22.98 12.15
N GLN A 105 -3.99 -22.13 11.69
CA GLN A 105 -4.26 -20.74 11.35
C GLN A 105 -5.24 -20.61 10.17
N ASN A 106 -5.17 -21.50 9.17
CA ASN A 106 -6.14 -21.51 8.07
C ASN A 106 -7.53 -21.90 8.57
N VAL A 107 -7.64 -22.85 9.50
CA VAL A 107 -8.92 -23.25 10.09
C VAL A 107 -9.52 -22.11 10.92
N MET A 108 -8.71 -21.45 11.75
CA MET A 108 -9.11 -20.30 12.55
C MET A 108 -9.56 -19.13 11.66
N MET A 109 -8.77 -18.76 10.65
CA MET A 109 -9.12 -17.68 9.73
C MET A 109 -10.30 -18.02 8.83
N PHE A 110 -10.49 -19.28 8.45
CA PHE A 110 -11.70 -19.70 7.72
C PHE A 110 -12.96 -19.42 8.53
N ARG A 111 -12.96 -19.73 9.84
CA ARG A 111 -14.10 -19.44 10.73
C ARG A 111 -14.29 -17.94 10.91
N ALA A 112 -13.21 -17.21 11.21
CA ALA A 112 -13.24 -15.77 11.43
C ALA A 112 -13.71 -14.98 10.20
N CYS A 113 -13.18 -15.29 9.01
CA CYS A 113 -13.61 -14.63 7.78
C CYS A 113 -15.06 -14.98 7.44
N ARG A 114 -15.59 -16.15 7.82
CA ARG A 114 -17.00 -16.49 7.60
C ARG A 114 -17.97 -15.73 8.49
N SER A 115 -17.54 -15.23 9.65
CA SER A 115 -18.34 -14.36 10.53
C SER A 115 -18.00 -12.87 10.40
N CYS A 116 -16.94 -12.53 9.64
CA CYS A 116 -16.51 -11.15 9.44
C CYS A 116 -17.54 -10.32 8.64
N PRO A 117 -18.01 -9.17 9.17
CA PRO A 117 -18.97 -8.29 8.50
C PRO A 117 -18.52 -7.87 7.09
N LEU A 118 -17.27 -7.40 6.97
CA LEU A 118 -16.67 -6.99 5.69
C LEU A 118 -16.64 -8.12 4.65
N ASN A 119 -16.63 -9.38 5.09
CA ASN A 119 -16.62 -10.53 4.20
C ASN A 119 -18.03 -11.07 3.88
N GLN A 120 -19.07 -10.67 4.62
CA GLN A 120 -20.45 -10.98 4.28
C GLN A 120 -21.01 -9.99 3.25
N GLU A 121 -20.68 -8.70 3.38
CA GLU A 121 -21.16 -7.64 2.47
C GLU A 121 -20.64 -7.78 1.03
N GLU A 122 -19.49 -8.43 0.85
CA GLU A 122 -18.81 -8.56 -0.46
C GLU A 122 -19.24 -9.83 -1.24
N LYS A 123 -20.16 -10.64 -0.71
CA LYS A 123 -20.71 -11.80 -1.43
C LYS A 123 -21.90 -11.32 -2.29
N PRO A 124 -21.88 -11.51 -3.62
CA PRO A 124 -23.05 -11.28 -4.47
C PRO A 124 -24.16 -12.29 -4.20
#